data_AF-A0A8K2A6Z9-F1
#
_entry.id   AF-A0A8K2A6Z9-F1
#
_cell.length_a   1.000
_cell.length_b   1.000
_cell.length_c   1.000
_cell.angle_alpha   90.00
_cell.angle_beta   90.00
_cell.angle_gamma   90.00
#
_symmetry.space_group_name_H-M   'P 1'
#
loop_
_entity.id
_entity.type
_entity.pdbx_description
1 polymer ?
#
loop_
_entity_poly.entity_id
_entity_poly.type
_entity_poly.pdbx_seq_one_letter_code
_entity_poly.pdbx_strand_id
1 'polypeptide(L)'
;MATYDSDLTQLLSPELYQRLLAHQQQQGYATLAETLAAALSAYFGQLSQDQPASQDLKIQIHALEQRLQTLTQEVVRLRQDVPHRYDQLREQMATVRLSHSGLLRDLRQRLEALEQSLAQPADGYSSTAHESPITAVWPQTGEVGIE
;
A
#
# COMPACT_ATOMS: atom_id res chain seq x y z
N MET A 1 56.20 -33.43 29.65
CA MET A 1 55.07 -32.98 28.81
C MET A 1 55.27 -33.52 27.39
N ALA A 2 55.00 -34.81 27.15
CA ALA A 2 55.28 -35.47 25.86
C ALA A 2 54.18 -36.46 25.41
N THR A 3 53.02 -36.45 26.06
CA THR A 3 51.96 -37.46 25.84
C THR A 3 51.06 -37.14 24.66
N TYR A 4 50.88 -35.86 24.30
CA TYR A 4 49.92 -35.45 23.28
C TYR A 4 50.36 -35.75 21.83
N ASP A 5 51.66 -35.78 21.56
CA ASP A 5 52.17 -36.09 20.20
C ASP A 5 51.96 -37.57 19.83
N SER A 6 51.99 -38.47 20.81
CA SER A 6 51.76 -39.90 20.59
C SER A 6 50.30 -40.19 20.24
N ASP A 7 49.35 -39.50 20.86
CA ASP A 7 47.92 -39.67 20.59
C ASP A 7 47.52 -39.09 19.21
N LEU A 8 48.18 -38.01 18.77
CA LEU A 8 47.95 -37.41 17.46
C LEU A 8 48.34 -38.34 16.29
N THR A 9 49.41 -39.13 16.45
CA THR A 9 49.82 -40.12 15.42
C THR A 9 48.82 -41.26 15.25
N GLN A 10 47.99 -41.54 16.25
CA GLN A 10 46.96 -42.59 16.19
C GLN A 10 45.65 -42.10 15.56
N LEU A 11 45.37 -40.80 15.65
CA LEU A 11 44.12 -40.19 15.18
C LEU A 11 44.23 -39.63 13.75
N LEU A 12 45.42 -39.22 13.32
CA LEU A 12 45.64 -38.62 12.01
C LEU A 12 46.09 -39.67 10.98
N SER A 13 45.59 -39.54 9.75
CA SER A 13 46.12 -40.33 8.64
C SER A 13 47.60 -39.99 8.39
N PRO A 14 48.42 -40.94 7.93
CA PRO A 14 49.85 -40.72 7.75
C PRO A 14 50.17 -39.56 6.78
N GLU A 15 49.30 -39.34 5.79
CA GLU A 15 49.42 -38.21 4.86
C GLU A 15 49.17 -36.85 5.53
N LEU A 16 48.18 -36.77 6.41
CA LEU A 16 47.88 -35.53 7.15
C LEU A 16 48.97 -35.24 8.19
N TYR A 17 49.49 -36.28 8.82
CA TYR A 17 50.60 -36.15 9.75
C TYR A 17 51.87 -35.62 9.06
N GLN A 18 52.23 -36.16 7.90
CA GLN A 18 53.36 -35.66 7.11
C GLN A 18 53.19 -34.21 6.68
N ARG A 19 51.97 -33.82 6.26
CA ARG A 19 51.67 -32.42 5.92
C ARG A 19 51.77 -31.49 7.12
N LEU A 20 51.27 -31.90 8.29
CA LEU A 20 51.38 -31.14 9.53
C LEU A 20 52.83 -30.94 9.97
N LEU A 21 53.67 -31.97 9.82
CA LEU A 21 55.08 -31.93 10.16
C LEU A 21 55.86 -30.99 9.22
N ALA A 22 55.57 -31.05 7.91
CA ALA A 22 56.12 -30.10 6.94
C ALA A 22 55.70 -28.65 7.26
N HIS A 23 54.43 -28.45 7.64
CA HIS A 23 53.89 -27.15 8.00
C HIS A 23 54.49 -26.62 9.32
N GLN A 24 54.78 -27.50 10.28
CA GLN A 24 55.48 -27.17 11.52
C GLN A 24 56.89 -26.67 11.24
N GLN A 25 57.64 -27.37 10.39
CA GLN A 25 58.99 -26.94 10.03
C GLN A 25 59.01 -25.61 9.28
N GLN A 26 58.03 -25.37 8.41
CA GLN A 26 57.93 -24.13 7.65
C GLN A 26 57.58 -22.91 8.51
N GLN A 27 56.73 -23.08 9.53
CA GLN A 27 56.26 -21.97 10.37
C GLN A 27 56.96 -21.87 11.73
N GLY A 28 57.88 -22.80 12.04
CA GLY A 28 58.71 -22.74 13.24
C GLY A 28 57.96 -22.98 14.54
N TYR A 29 56.85 -23.72 14.50
CA TYR A 29 56.05 -24.02 15.69
C TYR A 29 56.72 -25.07 16.58
N ALA A 30 56.60 -24.89 17.90
CA ALA A 30 57.29 -25.73 18.88
C ALA A 30 56.66 -27.13 19.00
N THR A 31 55.35 -27.24 18.78
CA THR A 31 54.62 -28.52 18.90
C THR A 31 53.66 -28.76 17.73
N LEU A 32 53.34 -30.04 17.47
CA LEU A 32 52.34 -30.43 16.46
C LEU A 32 50.92 -30.03 16.88
N ALA A 33 50.64 -29.96 18.19
CA ALA A 33 49.36 -29.47 18.69
C ALA A 33 49.13 -27.99 18.35
N GLU A 34 50.17 -27.15 18.46
CA GLU A 34 50.12 -25.74 18.07
C GLU A 34 49.88 -25.56 16.57
N THR A 35 50.51 -26.40 15.74
CA THR A 35 50.36 -26.30 14.27
C THR A 35 48.97 -26.69 13.84
N LEU A 36 48.41 -27.73 14.45
CA LEU A 36 47.05 -28.17 14.21
C LEU A 36 46.04 -27.11 14.67
N ALA A 37 46.24 -26.52 15.85
CA ALA A 37 45.40 -25.42 16.34
C ALA A 37 45.48 -24.19 15.41
N ALA A 38 46.66 -23.85 14.92
CA ALA A 38 46.87 -22.76 13.96
C ALA A 38 46.19 -23.04 12.61
N ALA A 39 46.34 -24.26 12.07
CA ALA A 39 45.72 -24.66 10.82
C ALA A 39 44.18 -24.66 10.91
N LEU A 40 43.62 -25.19 12.01
CA LEU A 40 42.19 -25.17 12.25
C LEU A 40 41.66 -23.74 12.44
N SER A 41 42.36 -22.90 13.19
CA SER A 41 41.93 -21.51 13.40
C SER A 41 41.96 -20.70 12.10
N ALA A 42 42.95 -20.92 11.23
CA ALA A 42 42.98 -20.32 9.89
C ALA A 42 41.81 -20.80 9.02
N TYR A 43 41.56 -22.11 9.00
CA TYR A 43 40.47 -22.71 8.22
C TYR A 43 39.09 -22.22 8.66
N PHE A 44 38.82 -22.24 9.97
CA PHE A 44 37.55 -21.74 10.52
C PHE A 44 37.43 -20.22 10.46
N GLY A 45 38.56 -19.49 10.51
CA GLY A 45 38.61 -18.06 10.28
C GLY A 45 38.19 -17.68 8.85
N GLN A 46 38.66 -18.42 7.84
CA GLN A 46 38.21 -18.27 6.46
C GLN A 46 36.74 -18.60 6.28
N LEU A 47 36.27 -19.72 6.86
CA LEU A 47 34.86 -20.12 6.80
C LEU A 47 33.90 -19.08 7.39
N SER A 48 34.37 -18.30 8.38
CA SER A 48 33.60 -17.25 9.03
C SER A 48 33.53 -15.96 8.20
N GLN A 49 34.50 -15.72 7.32
CA GLN A 49 34.50 -14.58 6.39
C GLN A 49 33.68 -14.85 5.13
N ASP A 50 33.60 -16.11 4.69
CA ASP A 50 32.84 -16.54 3.50
C ASP A 50 31.32 -16.68 3.74
N GLN A 51 30.71 -15.87 4.62
CA GLN A 51 29.23 -15.76 4.74
C GLN A 51 28.65 -14.48 4.11
N PRO A 52 28.87 -14.17 2.81
CA PRO A 52 28.16 -13.08 2.14
C PRO A 52 26.66 -13.39 1.98
N ALA A 53 26.28 -14.67 1.86
CA ALA A 53 24.89 -15.10 1.73
C ALA A 53 24.01 -14.68 2.93
N SER A 54 24.60 -14.55 4.12
CA SER A 54 23.91 -14.12 5.34
C SER A 54 23.61 -12.61 5.35
N GLN A 55 24.37 -11.79 4.62
CA GLN A 55 24.11 -10.35 4.52
C GLN A 55 23.04 -10.05 3.47
N ASP A 56 23.10 -10.69 2.30
CA ASP A 56 22.10 -10.51 1.24
C ASP A 56 20.70 -10.93 1.72
N LEU A 57 20.60 -12.03 2.47
CA LEU A 57 19.33 -12.45 3.06
C LEU A 57 18.77 -11.42 4.04
N LYS A 58 19.63 -10.80 4.85
CA LYS A 58 19.21 -9.74 5.79
C LYS A 58 18.70 -8.50 5.06
N ILE A 59 19.36 -8.11 3.97
CA ILE A 59 18.92 -6.99 3.12
C ILE A 59 17.54 -7.30 2.53
N GLN A 60 17.34 -8.51 2.00
CA GLN A 60 16.06 -8.93 1.44
C GLN A 60 14.95 -8.97 2.50
N ILE A 61 15.22 -9.51 3.69
CA ILE A 61 14.27 -9.51 4.80
C ILE A 61 13.88 -8.09 5.17
N HIS A 62 14.86 -7.19 5.29
CA HIS A 62 14.59 -5.82 5.68
C HIS A 62 13.79 -5.04 4.62
N ALA A 63 14.06 -5.29 3.33
CA ALA A 63 13.24 -4.74 2.23
C ALA A 63 11.80 -5.26 2.28
N LEU A 64 11.60 -6.53 2.66
CA LEU A 64 10.29 -7.14 2.83
C LEU A 64 9.52 -6.55 4.01
N GLU A 65 10.20 -6.33 5.14
CA GLU A 65 9.65 -5.67 6.32
C GLU A 65 9.16 -4.25 6.00
N GLN A 66 9.98 -3.46 5.29
CA GLN A 66 9.59 -2.12 4.86
C GLN A 66 8.36 -2.14 3.96
N ARG A 67 8.31 -3.08 3.01
CA ARG A 67 7.16 -3.21 2.10
C ARG A 67 5.88 -3.61 2.84
N LEU A 68 5.98 -4.50 3.82
CA LEU A 68 4.87 -4.87 4.69
C LEU A 68 4.37 -3.70 5.54
N GLN A 69 5.27 -2.88 6.07
CA GLN A 69 4.89 -1.68 6.82
C GLN A 69 4.14 -0.68 5.93
N THR A 70 4.63 -0.40 4.72
CA THR A 70 3.95 0.49 3.77
C THR A 70 2.56 -0.05 3.42
N LEU A 71 2.45 -1.33 3.10
CA LEU A 71 1.16 -1.95 2.76
C LEU A 71 0.18 -1.89 3.94
N THR A 72 0.67 -2.10 5.17
CA THR A 72 -0.16 -2.01 6.37
C THR A 72 -0.72 -0.60 6.55
N GLN A 73 0.11 0.43 6.34
CA GLN A 73 -0.33 1.83 6.43
C GLN A 73 -1.37 2.16 5.34
N GLU A 74 -1.17 1.68 4.11
CA GLU A 74 -2.13 1.87 3.01
C GLU A 74 -3.48 1.20 3.32
N VAL A 75 -3.47 -0.02 3.84
CA VAL A 75 -4.69 -0.73 4.24
C VAL A 75 -5.43 0.02 5.36
N VAL A 76 -4.71 0.56 6.33
CA VAL A 76 -5.31 1.37 7.41
C VAL A 76 -5.94 2.64 6.83
N ARG A 77 -5.24 3.35 5.94
CA ARG A 77 -5.78 4.53 5.26
C ARG A 77 -7.02 4.19 4.44
N LEU A 78 -6.99 3.13 3.65
CA LEU A 78 -8.14 2.67 2.87
C LEU A 78 -9.34 2.32 3.76
N ARG A 79 -9.12 1.67 4.90
CA ARG A 79 -10.20 1.38 5.86
C ARG A 79 -10.84 2.63 6.46
N GLN A 80 -10.08 3.73 6.57
CA GLN A 80 -10.59 5.00 7.08
C GLN A 80 -11.27 5.83 5.98
N ASP A 81 -10.67 5.87 4.79
CA ASP A 81 -11.14 6.72 3.68
C ASP A 81 -12.38 6.16 2.97
N VAL A 82 -12.48 4.84 2.80
CA VAL A 82 -13.56 4.22 2.02
C VAL A 82 -14.94 4.48 2.64
N PRO A 83 -15.16 4.31 3.96
CA PRO A 83 -16.44 4.65 4.59
C PRO A 83 -16.84 6.12 4.36
N HIS A 84 -15.90 7.05 4.52
CA HIS A 84 -16.18 8.48 4.35
C HIS A 84 -16.59 8.82 2.91
N ARG A 85 -15.89 8.27 1.92
CA ARG A 85 -16.24 8.46 0.50
C ARG A 85 -17.58 7.81 0.16
N TYR A 86 -17.87 6.64 0.74
CA TYR A 86 -19.15 5.97 0.56
C TYR A 86 -20.30 6.79 1.15
N ASP A 87 -20.14 7.33 2.36
CA ASP A 87 -21.15 8.16 3.02
C ASP A 87 -21.40 9.46 2.23
N GLN A 88 -20.36 10.12 1.74
CA GLN A 88 -20.48 11.29 0.85
C GLN A 88 -21.26 10.95 -0.43
N LEU A 89 -20.93 9.84 -1.08
CA LEU A 89 -21.64 9.41 -2.30
C LEU A 89 -23.11 9.09 -2.01
N ARG A 90 -23.38 8.47 -0.85
CA ARG A 90 -24.74 8.18 -0.40
C ARG A 90 -25.54 9.46 -0.15
N GLU A 91 -24.94 10.45 0.48
CA GLU A 91 -25.55 11.77 0.70
C GLU A 91 -25.83 12.48 -0.63
N GLN A 92 -24.87 12.50 -1.56
CA GLN A 92 -25.05 13.05 -2.89
C GLN A 92 -26.20 12.37 -3.65
N MET A 93 -26.29 11.04 -3.60
CA MET A 93 -27.42 10.31 -4.20
C MET A 93 -28.76 10.68 -3.55
N ALA A 94 -28.80 10.85 -2.22
CA ALA A 94 -30.02 11.27 -1.54
C ALA A 94 -30.46 12.67 -2.00
N THR A 95 -29.52 13.61 -2.11
CA THR A 95 -29.76 14.97 -2.62
C THR A 95 -30.28 14.95 -4.06
N VAL A 96 -29.69 14.14 -4.94
CA VAL A 96 -30.14 13.98 -6.33
C VAL A 96 -31.55 13.39 -6.40
N ARG A 97 -31.86 12.39 -5.56
CA ARG A 97 -33.23 11.82 -5.51
C ARG A 97 -34.25 12.85 -5.04
N LEU A 98 -33.90 13.63 -4.02
CA LEU A 98 -34.77 14.68 -3.50
C LEU A 98 -35.00 15.78 -4.56
N SER A 99 -33.94 16.26 -5.21
CA SER A 99 -34.05 17.27 -6.26
C SER A 99 -34.89 16.76 -7.44
N HIS A 100 -34.67 15.52 -7.88
CA HIS A 100 -35.44 14.92 -8.96
C HIS A 100 -36.92 14.76 -8.57
N SER A 101 -37.22 14.33 -7.35
CA SER A 101 -38.60 14.25 -6.85
C SER A 101 -39.28 15.62 -6.76
N GLY A 102 -38.53 16.66 -6.40
CA GLY A 102 -38.99 18.04 -6.37
C GLY A 102 -39.34 18.56 -7.76
N LEU A 103 -38.46 18.32 -8.74
CA LEU A 103 -38.67 18.69 -10.15
C LEU A 103 -39.90 18.00 -10.74
N LEU A 104 -40.09 16.70 -10.48
CA LEU A 104 -41.27 15.97 -10.94
C LEU A 104 -42.56 16.51 -10.31
N ARG A 105 -42.53 16.88 -9.02
CA ARG A 105 -43.69 17.49 -8.35
C ARG A 105 -44.01 18.86 -8.95
N ASP A 106 -43.00 19.70 -9.22
CA ASP A 106 -43.19 21.01 -9.86
C ASP A 106 -43.76 20.85 -11.27
N LEU A 107 -43.20 19.96 -12.09
CA LEU A 107 -43.72 19.66 -13.43
C LEU A 107 -45.18 19.18 -13.37
N ARG A 108 -45.52 18.32 -12.41
CA ARG A 108 -46.89 17.87 -12.21
C ARG A 108 -47.84 19.02 -11.85
N GLN A 109 -47.45 19.89 -10.91
CA GLN A 109 -48.26 21.05 -10.52
C GLN A 109 -48.48 22.02 -11.68
N ARG A 110 -47.44 22.25 -12.50
CA ARG A 110 -47.54 23.07 -13.71
C ARG A 110 -48.47 22.45 -14.75
N LEU A 111 -48.41 21.13 -14.95
CA LEU A 111 -49.34 20.41 -15.82
C LEU A 111 -50.78 20.51 -15.29
N GLU A 112 -51.01 20.27 -14.00
CA GLU A 112 -52.34 20.40 -13.38
C GLU A 112 -52.89 21.83 -13.52
N ALA A 113 -52.06 22.86 -13.37
CA ALA A 113 -52.45 24.26 -13.57
C ALA A 113 -52.80 24.56 -15.04
N LEU A 114 -52.02 24.02 -15.99
CA LEU A 114 -52.33 24.15 -17.42
C LEU A 114 -53.62 23.42 -17.78
N GLU A 115 -53.82 22.20 -17.30
CA GLU A 115 -55.05 21.43 -17.48
C GLU A 115 -56.27 22.18 -16.94
N GLN A 116 -56.17 22.79 -15.75
CA GLN A 116 -57.26 23.60 -15.19
C GLN A 116 -57.54 24.86 -16.01
N SER A 117 -56.49 25.53 -16.50
CA SER A 117 -56.66 26.70 -17.38
C SER A 117 -57.30 26.35 -18.73
N LEU A 118 -57.06 25.14 -19.23
CA LEU A 118 -57.62 24.63 -20.49
C LEU A 118 -59.03 24.05 -20.31
N ALA A 119 -59.31 23.46 -19.14
CA ALA A 119 -60.58 22.87 -18.77
C ALA A 119 -61.60 23.88 -18.22
N GLN A 120 -61.22 25.15 -18.01
CA GLN A 120 -62.18 26.24 -17.89
C GLN A 120 -62.81 26.46 -19.27
N PRO A 121 -64.07 26.02 -19.52
CA PRO A 121 -64.77 26.46 -20.71
C PRO A 121 -64.87 27.98 -20.62
N ALA A 122 -64.71 28.64 -21.77
CA ALA A 122 -65.02 30.04 -21.96
C ALA A 122 -66.54 30.27 -21.78
N ASP A 123 -67.03 30.12 -20.56
CA ASP A 123 -68.36 30.55 -20.17
C ASP A 123 -68.28 32.04 -19.87
N GLY A 124 -68.46 32.84 -20.92
CA GLY A 124 -68.68 34.28 -20.81
C GLY A 124 -67.97 35.09 -21.87
N TYR A 125 -68.53 35.13 -23.08
CA TYR A 125 -68.42 36.32 -23.90
C TYR A 125 -68.95 37.53 -23.11
N SER A 126 -68.07 38.45 -22.71
CA SER A 126 -68.36 39.87 -22.72
C SER A 126 -67.06 40.67 -22.79
N SER A 127 -66.78 41.18 -24.00
CA SER A 127 -66.32 42.54 -24.27
C SER A 127 -65.63 43.27 -23.11
N THR A 128 -64.31 43.43 -23.18
CA THR A 128 -63.67 44.72 -23.53
C THR A 128 -62.16 44.52 -23.62
N ALA A 129 -61.56 45.20 -24.58
CA ALA A 129 -60.13 45.24 -24.83
C ALA A 129 -59.33 45.59 -23.56
N HIS A 130 -58.28 44.82 -23.29
CA HIS A 130 -57.04 45.37 -22.76
C HIS A 130 -55.90 44.41 -23.08
N GLU A 131 -55.16 44.73 -24.14
CA GLU A 131 -53.81 44.22 -24.32
C GLU A 131 -52.98 44.64 -23.09
N SER A 132 -52.36 43.68 -22.44
CA SER A 132 -51.24 43.92 -21.54
C SER A 132 -50.21 42.82 -21.81
N PRO A 133 -48.99 43.18 -22.22
CA PRO A 133 -47.97 42.21 -22.58
C PRO A 133 -47.50 41.47 -21.33
N ILE A 134 -47.59 40.14 -21.36
CA ILE A 134 -46.97 39.26 -20.37
C ILE A 134 -45.46 39.45 -20.49
N THR A 135 -44.89 40.18 -19.54
CA THR A 135 -43.45 40.32 -19.39
C THR A 135 -42.91 38.97 -18.91
N ALA A 136 -42.30 38.22 -19.81
CA ALA A 136 -41.57 37.00 -19.47
C ALA A 136 -40.29 37.38 -18.71
N VAL A 137 -40.35 37.39 -17.37
CA VAL A 137 -39.17 37.48 -16.52
C VAL A 137 -38.57 36.08 -16.44
N TRP A 138 -37.51 35.86 -17.23
CA TRP A 138 -36.65 34.69 -17.08
C TRP A 138 -35.85 34.85 -15.78
N PRO A 139 -35.77 33.83 -14.90
CA PRO A 139 -34.83 33.89 -13.79
C PRO A 139 -33.41 33.82 -14.37
N GLN A 140 -32.62 34.87 -14.11
CA GLN A 140 -31.19 34.88 -14.37
C GLN A 140 -30.55 33.72 -13.61
N THR A 141 -29.95 32.80 -14.35
CA THR A 141 -29.02 31.81 -13.80
C THR A 141 -27.89 32.57 -13.12
N GLY A 142 -27.89 32.57 -11.78
CA GLY A 142 -26.79 33.09 -10.99
C GLY A 142 -25.52 32.31 -11.30
N GLU A 143 -24.48 33.06 -11.65
CA GLU A 143 -23.11 32.59 -11.81
C GLU A 143 -22.67 31.83 -10.55
N VAL A 144 -22.30 30.56 -10.71
CA VAL A 144 -21.44 29.88 -9.75
C VAL A 144 -20.02 30.25 -10.12
N GLY A 145 -19.49 31.28 -9.45
CA GLY A 145 -18.08 31.59 -9.44
C GLY A 145 -17.31 30.40 -8.88
N ILE A 146 -16.37 29.89 -9.68
CA ILE A 146 -15.30 29.00 -9.23
C ILE A 146 -14.06 29.89 -9.12
N GLU A 147 -13.70 30.26 -7.90
CA GLU A 147 -12.32 30.53 -7.49
C GLU A 147 -12.06 29.87 -6.14
#